data_AF-A0A024UCX0-F1
#
_entry.id   AF-A0A024UCX0-F1
#
_cell.length_a   1.000
_cell.length_b   1.000
_cell.length_c   1.000
_cell.angle_alpha   90.00
_cell.angle_beta   90.00
_cell.angle_gamma   90.00
#
_symmetry.space_group_name_H-M   'P 1'
#
loop_
_entity.id
_entity.type
_entity.pdbx_description
1 polymer ?
#
loop_
_entity_poly.entity_id
_entity_poly.type
_entity_poly.pdbx_seq_one_letter_code
_entity_poly.pdbx_strand_id
1 'polypeptide(L)'
;MTTPIKRRVFSEREDVLLLTQFSAEMPFLARRGQIMDVWDSVARNLATLFDRPQFDGEKAQGRFLILLRDNRDNKNASRRASGAPENVTEKTILLDDLYKQVDKANQKEDRRMTQEIEEASNVEENGAIVREEAMKSQGKRRAKDEDDESSGGGKMLKVLSLMNESNKRELELRRLMLEKEMEDRTKDRATSPNVTVDIDYPSDCLVNKL
;
A
#
# COMPACT_ATOMS: atom_id res chain seq x y z
N MET A 1 51.33 17.05 24.20
CA MET A 1 50.07 16.74 24.91
C MET A 1 49.14 17.93 24.72
N THR A 2 48.29 17.91 23.69
CA THR A 2 47.35 19.00 23.41
C THR A 2 46.20 18.89 24.39
N THR A 3 46.00 19.90 25.23
CA THR A 3 44.90 19.91 26.20
C THR A 3 43.56 19.95 25.47
N PRO A 4 42.51 19.27 25.99
CA PRO A 4 41.20 19.30 25.37
C PRO A 4 40.64 20.73 25.42
N ILE A 5 40.42 21.31 24.24
CA ILE A 5 39.82 22.64 24.09
C ILE A 5 38.40 22.56 24.65
N LYS A 6 38.14 23.24 25.77
CA LYS A 6 36.78 23.38 26.33
C LYS A 6 35.91 24.07 25.28
N ARG A 7 34.76 23.46 24.94
CA ARG A 7 33.79 24.04 24.00
C ARG A 7 33.34 25.41 24.52
N ARG A 8 33.56 26.47 23.73
CA ARG A 8 33.15 27.84 24.08
C ARG A 8 31.63 27.92 24.12
N VAL A 9 31.06 28.41 25.22
CA VAL A 9 29.60 28.55 25.39
C VAL A 9 29.12 29.84 24.73
N PHE A 10 27.96 29.84 24.08
CA PHE A 10 27.32 31.05 23.53
C PHE A 10 26.88 31.99 24.65
N SER A 11 27.27 33.25 24.53
CA SER A 11 26.82 34.33 25.40
C SER A 11 25.43 34.83 25.01
N GLU A 12 24.76 35.52 25.93
CA GLU A 12 23.44 36.08 25.66
C GLU A 12 23.45 37.11 24.53
N ARG A 13 24.51 37.93 24.43
CA ARG A 13 24.69 38.87 23.31
C ARG A 13 24.83 38.13 21.96
N GLU A 14 25.59 37.05 21.91
CA GLU A 14 25.70 36.23 20.69
C GLU A 14 24.34 35.61 20.32
N ASP A 15 23.58 35.14 21.32
CA ASP A 15 22.23 34.61 21.09
C ASP A 15 21.28 35.67 20.54
N VAL A 16 21.30 36.90 21.07
CA VAL A 16 20.48 38.00 20.55
C VAL A 16 20.84 38.30 19.09
N LEU A 17 22.14 38.42 18.77
CA LEU A 17 22.59 38.64 17.39
C LEU A 17 22.15 37.51 16.45
N LEU A 18 22.24 36.25 16.89
CA LEU A 18 21.73 35.11 16.14
C LEU A 18 20.24 35.22 15.87
N LEU A 19 19.45 35.51 16.92
CA LEU A 19 18.00 35.59 16.82
C LEU A 19 17.53 36.74 15.93
N THR A 20 18.20 37.89 16.01
CA THR A 20 17.96 39.02 15.10
C THR A 20 18.26 38.62 13.64
N GLN A 21 19.34 37.88 13.40
CA GLN A 21 19.66 37.44 12.04
C GLN A 21 18.67 36.37 11.55
N PHE A 22 18.25 35.45 12.42
CA PHE A 22 17.24 34.44 12.07
C PHE A 22 15.88 35.06 11.77
N SER A 23 15.49 36.13 12.47
CA SER A 23 14.23 36.82 12.17
C SER A 23 14.28 37.62 10.87
N ALA A 24 15.47 38.10 10.46
CA ALA A 24 15.66 38.78 9.19
C ALA A 24 15.70 37.82 7.99
N GLU A 25 16.47 36.73 8.08
CA GLU A 25 16.70 35.80 6.97
C GLU A 25 15.71 34.63 6.91
N MET A 26 15.03 34.33 8.03
CA MET A 26 14.02 33.28 8.13
C MET A 26 14.46 31.93 7.54
N PRO A 27 15.63 31.40 7.92
CA PRO A 27 16.27 30.26 7.25
C PRO A 27 15.44 28.96 7.30
N PHE A 28 14.55 28.82 8.27
CA PHE A 28 13.62 27.68 8.39
C PHE A 28 12.43 27.74 7.41
N LEU A 29 12.21 28.87 6.73
CA LEU A 29 11.21 29.00 5.65
C LEU A 29 11.82 28.81 4.26
N ALA A 30 13.13 28.56 4.17
CA ALA A 30 13.81 28.39 2.90
C ALA A 30 13.24 27.20 2.11
N ARG A 31 13.29 27.29 0.78
CA ARG A 31 12.80 26.22 -0.09
C ARG A 31 13.58 24.93 0.16
N ARG A 32 12.90 23.79 0.05
CA ARG A 32 13.52 22.47 0.10
C ARG A 32 14.69 22.40 -0.90
N GLY A 33 15.85 21.95 -0.42
CA GLY A 33 17.10 21.93 -1.20
C GLY A 33 17.97 23.17 -1.08
N GLN A 34 17.47 24.28 -0.51
CA GLN A 34 18.24 25.52 -0.28
C GLN A 34 18.37 25.88 1.20
N ILE A 35 17.77 25.08 2.09
CA ILE A 35 17.71 25.37 3.54
C ILE A 35 19.10 25.60 4.12
N MET A 36 20.06 24.70 3.84
CA MET A 36 21.41 24.84 4.36
C MET A 36 22.17 26.03 3.78
N ASP A 37 21.93 26.40 2.52
CA ASP A 37 22.56 27.58 1.92
C ASP A 37 22.18 28.87 2.67
N VAL A 38 20.94 28.98 3.13
CA VAL A 38 20.47 30.12 3.92
C VAL A 38 21.05 30.06 5.34
N TRP A 39 21.13 28.89 5.96
CA TRP A 39 21.82 28.75 7.26
C TRP A 39 23.31 29.12 7.16
N ASP A 40 24.00 28.71 6.10
CA ASP A 40 25.39 29.07 5.83
C ASP A 40 25.57 30.55 5.49
N SER A 41 24.57 31.18 4.87
CA SER A 41 24.50 32.64 4.71
C SER A 41 24.48 33.35 6.07
N VAL A 42 23.54 32.97 6.93
CA VAL A 42 23.44 33.51 8.30
C VAL A 42 24.74 33.32 9.07
N ALA A 43 25.33 32.12 9.02
CA ALA A 43 26.57 31.82 9.71
C ALA A 43 27.72 32.70 9.21
N ARG A 44 27.87 32.87 7.88
CA ARG A 44 28.89 33.76 7.28
C ARG A 44 28.70 35.21 7.68
N ASN A 45 27.46 35.70 7.74
CA ASN A 45 27.15 37.07 8.14
C ASN A 45 27.55 37.36 9.59
N LEU A 46 27.53 36.35 10.46
CA LEU A 46 27.88 36.46 11.88
C LEU A 46 29.30 35.97 12.20
N ALA A 47 29.99 35.33 11.25
CA ALA A 47 31.28 34.68 11.48
C ALA A 47 32.37 35.64 11.96
N THR A 48 32.34 36.91 11.53
CA THR A 48 33.31 37.93 11.96
C THR A 48 32.94 38.58 13.30
N LEU A 49 31.69 38.46 13.73
CA LEU A 49 31.21 38.97 15.01
C LEU A 49 31.41 37.96 16.15
N PHE A 50 31.61 36.69 15.80
CA PHE A 50 31.88 35.63 16.76
C PHE A 50 33.36 35.24 16.70
N ASP A 51 34.02 35.27 17.85
CA ASP A 51 35.35 34.66 18.00
C ASP A 51 35.24 33.12 18.07
N ARG A 52 34.61 32.50 17.07
CA ARG A 52 34.34 31.07 16.99
C ARG A 52 34.91 30.52 15.70
N PRO A 53 36.02 29.77 15.74
CA PRO A 53 36.54 29.14 14.55
C PRO A 53 35.52 28.15 13.99
N GLN A 54 35.38 28.14 12.66
CA GLN A 54 34.47 27.24 11.95
C GLN A 54 33.00 27.39 12.37
N PHE A 55 32.50 28.60 12.61
CA PHE A 55 31.05 28.79 12.77
C PHE A 55 30.37 28.63 11.40
N ASP A 56 29.50 27.62 11.27
CA ASP A 56 28.85 27.18 10.03
C ASP A 56 27.32 27.11 10.22
N GLY A 57 26.58 26.90 9.12
CA GLY A 57 25.13 26.86 9.12
C GLY A 57 24.56 25.76 10.01
N GLU A 58 25.22 24.60 10.08
CA GLU A 58 24.80 23.49 10.95
C GLU A 58 24.86 23.89 12.44
N LYS A 59 25.92 24.58 12.87
CA LYS A 59 26.02 25.12 14.24
C LYS A 59 25.01 26.21 14.51
N ALA A 60 24.74 27.08 13.54
CA ALA A 60 23.72 28.11 13.66
C ALA A 60 22.32 27.49 13.84
N GLN A 61 21.97 26.50 13.00
CA GLN A 61 20.73 25.75 13.10
C GLN A 61 20.62 24.99 14.42
N GLY A 62 21.68 24.28 14.82
CA GLY A 62 21.72 23.55 16.09
C GLY A 62 21.51 24.49 17.28
N ARG A 63 22.12 25.68 17.26
CA ARG A 63 21.92 26.70 18.30
C ARG A 63 20.49 27.22 18.30
N PHE A 64 19.90 27.50 17.14
CA PHE A 64 18.51 27.92 17.02
C PHE A 64 17.53 26.93 17.67
N LEU A 65 17.66 25.64 17.34
CA LEU A 65 16.78 24.60 17.88
C LEU A 65 16.90 24.46 19.41
N ILE A 66 18.12 24.54 19.94
CA ILE A 66 18.35 24.54 21.39
C ILE A 66 17.66 25.74 22.04
N LEU A 67 17.82 26.94 21.48
CA LEU A 67 17.23 28.16 22.04
C LEU A 67 15.69 28.12 22.04
N LEU A 68 15.06 27.62 20.97
CA LEU A 68 13.61 27.48 20.91
C LEU A 68 13.08 26.50 21.96
N ARG A 69 13.74 25.33 22.11
CA ARG A 69 13.38 24.33 23.10
C ARG A 69 13.51 24.88 24.52
N ASP A 70 14.67 25.45 24.84
CA ASP A 70 14.96 25.95 26.18
C ASP A 70 14.02 27.10 26.56
N ASN A 71 13.65 28.00 25.63
CA ASN A 71 12.64 29.04 25.86
C ASN A 71 11.27 28.45 26.20
N ARG A 72 10.83 27.43 25.45
CA ARG A 72 9.55 26.76 25.69
C ARG A 72 9.53 26.08 27.06
N ASP A 73 10.61 25.39 27.42
CA ASP A 73 10.72 24.69 28.69
C ASP A 73 10.76 25.66 29.86
N ASN A 74 11.51 26.76 29.74
CA ASN A 74 11.54 27.83 30.74
C ASN A 74 10.16 28.43 30.95
N LYS A 75 9.43 28.77 29.88
CA LYS A 75 8.06 29.30 29.98
C LYS A 75 7.08 28.33 30.62
N ASN A 76 7.22 27.04 30.32
CA ASN A 76 6.41 26.00 30.93
C ASN A 76 6.72 25.86 32.42
N ALA A 77 7.99 25.93 32.81
CA ALA A 77 8.42 25.92 34.19
C ALA A 77 7.93 27.18 34.94
N SER A 78 8.13 28.37 34.39
CA SER A 78 7.64 29.66 34.93
C SER A 78 6.13 29.63 35.16
N ARG A 79 5.36 29.15 34.17
CA ARG A 79 3.89 29.04 34.27
C ARG A 79 3.45 28.05 35.35
N ARG A 80 4.19 26.94 35.54
CA ARG A 80 3.90 25.96 36.60
C ARG A 80 4.27 26.49 37.99
N ALA A 81 5.28 27.34 38.09
CA ALA A 81 5.77 27.87 39.36
C ALA A 81 4.92 29.01 39.96
N SER A 82 3.98 29.59 39.21
CA SER A 82 3.07 30.68 39.60
C SER A 82 3.70 32.06 39.89
N GLY A 83 3.04 33.10 39.36
CA GLY A 83 3.02 34.49 39.88
C GLY A 83 4.23 35.40 39.68
N ALA A 84 5.43 34.86 39.43
CA ALA A 84 6.61 35.71 39.27
C ALA A 84 6.55 36.48 37.92
N PRO A 85 6.78 37.81 37.90
CA PRO A 85 6.93 38.53 36.64
C PRO A 85 8.12 37.92 35.88
N GLU A 86 7.83 37.31 34.74
CA GLU A 86 8.87 36.78 33.86
C GLU A 86 9.72 37.96 33.37
N ASN A 87 11.04 37.88 33.49
CA ASN A 87 11.92 38.92 32.98
C ASN A 87 11.84 38.88 31.44
N VAL A 88 11.10 39.83 30.88
CA VAL A 88 10.98 40.02 29.44
C VAL A 88 12.27 40.68 28.96
N THR A 89 13.15 39.88 28.38
CA THR A 89 14.36 40.34 27.73
C THR A 89 14.15 40.40 26.22
N GLU A 90 15.00 41.16 25.53
CA GLU A 90 15.01 41.17 24.06
C GLU A 90 15.09 39.75 23.46
N LYS A 91 15.91 38.90 24.07
CA LYS A 91 16.05 37.50 23.70
C LYS A 91 14.73 36.73 23.81
N THR A 92 13.97 36.89 24.89
CA THR A 92 12.70 36.16 25.06
C THR A 92 11.61 36.67 24.11
N ILE A 93 11.60 37.98 23.82
CA ILE A 93 10.71 38.57 22.80
C ILE A 93 11.00 37.98 21.42
N LEU A 94 12.27 37.97 21.00
CA LEU A 94 12.67 37.42 19.70
C LEU A 94 12.35 35.93 19.60
N LEU A 95 12.60 35.16 20.65
CA LEU A 95 12.31 33.73 20.69
C LEU A 95 10.81 33.45 20.58
N ASP A 96 9.97 34.26 21.21
CA ASP A 96 8.52 34.10 21.11
C ASP A 96 7.98 34.35 19.71
N ASP A 97 8.49 35.38 19.04
CA ASP A 97 8.09 35.68 17.69
C ASP A 97 8.56 34.58 16.73
N LEU A 98 9.84 34.21 16.79
CA LEU A 98 10.41 33.13 15.99
C LEU A 98 9.70 31.80 16.22
N TYR A 99 9.36 31.46 17.47
CA TYR A 99 8.59 30.27 17.79
C TYR A 99 7.22 30.27 17.11
N LYS A 100 6.49 31.40 17.16
CA LYS A 100 5.20 31.53 16.44
C LYS A 100 5.36 31.37 14.94
N GLN A 101 6.44 31.89 14.36
CA GLN A 101 6.69 31.79 12.93
C GLN A 101 7.02 30.35 12.51
N VAL A 102 7.83 29.63 13.30
CA VAL A 102 8.12 28.20 13.10
C VAL A 102 6.85 27.36 13.22
N ASP A 103 6.04 27.58 14.26
CA ASP A 103 4.78 26.84 14.44
C ASP A 103 3.80 27.06 13.27
N LYS A 104 3.68 28.31 12.80
CA LYS A 104 2.87 28.62 11.60
C LYS A 104 3.40 27.92 10.36
N ALA A 105 4.72 27.86 10.19
CA ALA A 105 5.36 27.19 9.06
C ALA A 105 5.05 25.69 9.06
N ASN A 106 5.24 25.04 10.22
CA ASN A 106 4.96 23.62 10.39
C ASN A 106 3.49 23.31 10.13
N GLN A 107 2.56 24.09 10.70
CA GLN A 107 1.13 23.92 10.44
C GLN A 107 0.75 24.06 8.97
N LYS A 108 1.42 24.97 8.24
CA LYS A 108 1.19 25.15 6.81
C LYS A 108 1.70 23.95 6.02
N GLU A 109 2.90 23.46 6.32
CA GLU A 109 3.45 22.28 5.68
C GLU A 109 2.62 21.03 5.98
N ASP A 110 2.19 20.83 7.23
CA ASP A 110 1.30 19.72 7.61
C ASP A 110 -0.01 19.75 6.82
N ARG A 111 -0.64 20.93 6.70
CA ARG A 111 -1.86 21.10 5.90
C ARG A 111 -1.64 20.75 4.43
N ARG A 112 -0.53 21.20 3.84
CA ARG A 112 -0.19 20.88 2.46
C ARG A 112 0.02 19.38 2.26
N MET A 113 0.77 18.74 3.15
CA MET A 113 0.97 17.29 3.10
C MET A 113 -0.35 16.53 3.23
N THR A 114 -1.25 16.94 4.14
CA THR A 114 -2.57 16.30 4.26
C THR A 114 -3.44 16.48 3.02
N GLN A 115 -3.41 17.65 2.39
CA GLN A 115 -4.14 17.91 1.15
C GLN A 115 -3.59 17.07 -0.01
N GLU A 116 -2.27 16.99 -0.15
CA GLU A 116 -1.63 16.18 -1.18
C GLU A 116 -1.98 14.68 -1.02
N ILE A 117 -2.05 14.18 0.22
CA ILE A 117 -2.47 12.80 0.52
C ILE A 117 -3.96 12.59 0.18
N GLU A 118 -4.83 13.52 0.56
CA GLU A 118 -6.27 13.45 0.27
C GLU A 118 -6.54 13.51 -1.24
N GLU A 119 -5.87 14.40 -1.96
CA GLU A 119 -5.96 14.50 -3.42
C GLU A 119 -5.46 13.22 -4.09
N ALA A 120 -4.35 12.64 -3.63
CA ALA A 120 -3.85 11.37 -4.15
C ALA A 120 -4.85 10.22 -3.91
N SER A 121 -5.45 10.16 -2.72
CA SER A 121 -6.50 9.19 -2.38
C SER A 121 -7.73 9.36 -3.27
N ASN A 122 -8.18 10.59 -3.48
CA ASN A 122 -9.34 10.89 -4.34
C ASN A 122 -9.08 10.50 -5.80
N VAL A 123 -7.87 10.73 -6.30
CA VAL A 123 -7.46 10.32 -7.66
C VAL A 123 -7.45 8.78 -7.77
N GLU A 124 -6.96 8.08 -6.76
CA GLU A 124 -6.95 6.61 -6.73
C GLU A 124 -8.37 6.02 -6.68
N GLU A 125 -9.24 6.56 -5.82
CA GLU A 125 -10.64 6.15 -5.68
C GLU A 125 -11.40 6.37 -6.99
N ASN A 126 -11.30 7.57 -7.58
CA ASN A 126 -11.91 7.88 -8.87
C ASN A 126 -11.40 6.93 -9.97
N GLY A 127 -10.10 6.63 -9.96
CA GLY A 127 -9.51 5.65 -10.87
C GLY A 127 -10.08 4.23 -10.68
N ALA A 128 -10.37 3.83 -9.44
CA ALA A 128 -10.96 2.53 -9.14
C ALA A 128 -12.40 2.41 -9.67
N ILE A 129 -13.22 3.45 -9.49
CA ILE A 129 -14.60 3.51 -10.00
C ILE A 129 -14.62 3.36 -11.52
N VAL A 130 -13.76 4.09 -12.23
CA VAL A 130 -13.65 4.01 -13.70
C VAL A 130 -13.26 2.60 -14.16
N ARG A 131 -12.31 1.95 -13.47
CA ARG A 131 -11.91 0.56 -13.78
C ARG A 131 -13.07 -0.41 -13.56
N GLU A 132 -13.81 -0.28 -12.46
CA GLU A 132 -14.97 -1.14 -12.17
C GLU A 132 -16.09 -0.97 -13.21
N GLU A 133 -16.44 0.27 -13.54
CA GLU A 133 -17.48 0.58 -14.52
C GLU A 133 -17.11 0.04 -15.91
N ALA A 134 -15.84 0.20 -16.32
CA ALA A 134 -15.34 -0.36 -17.57
C ALA A 134 -15.50 -1.90 -17.61
N MET A 135 -15.12 -2.60 -16.54
CA MET A 135 -15.27 -4.06 -16.43
C MET A 135 -16.74 -4.50 -16.49
N LYS A 136 -17.65 -3.74 -15.89
CA LYS A 136 -19.10 -4.01 -15.91
C LYS A 136 -19.73 -3.75 -17.29
N SER A 137 -19.25 -2.74 -18.02
CA SER A 137 -19.79 -2.35 -19.34
C SER A 137 -19.45 -3.35 -20.46
N GLN A 138 -18.32 -4.07 -20.35
CA GLN A 138 -17.92 -5.09 -21.33
C GLN A 138 -18.85 -6.32 -21.33
N GLY A 139 -19.58 -6.58 -20.24
CA GLY A 139 -20.51 -7.71 -20.13
C GLY A 139 -21.88 -7.51 -20.80
N LYS A 140 -22.31 -6.27 -21.10
CA LYS A 140 -23.70 -5.98 -21.51
C LYS A 140 -23.96 -5.89 -23.01
N ARG A 141 -22.93 -5.79 -23.88
CA ARG A 141 -23.12 -5.73 -25.35
C ARG A 141 -23.27 -7.11 -26.04
N ARG A 142 -23.55 -8.17 -25.29
CA ARG A 142 -23.81 -9.51 -25.84
C ARG A 142 -25.25 -9.97 -25.61
N ALA A 143 -26.18 -9.06 -25.30
CA ALA A 143 -27.58 -9.38 -25.09
C ALA A 143 -28.48 -8.35 -25.76
N LYS A 144 -29.25 -8.83 -26.77
CA LYS A 144 -30.50 -8.29 -27.34
C LYS A 144 -30.33 -7.34 -28.57
N ASP A 145 -30.79 -7.56 -29.82
CA ASP A 145 -31.62 -8.53 -30.59
C ASP A 145 -31.22 -8.39 -32.09
N GLU A 146 -31.07 -9.47 -32.90
CA GLU A 146 -31.92 -9.90 -34.06
C GLU A 146 -32.18 -8.79 -35.11
N ASP A 147 -31.89 -8.84 -36.42
CA ASP A 147 -31.61 -9.87 -37.44
C ASP A 147 -30.85 -9.20 -38.62
N ASP A 148 -29.80 -9.84 -39.17
CA ASP A 148 -29.65 -10.14 -40.61
C ASP A 148 -28.36 -10.94 -40.86
N GLU A 149 -28.37 -11.78 -41.90
CA GLU A 149 -27.42 -12.81 -42.32
C GLU A 149 -25.92 -12.66 -41.93
N SER A 150 -25.37 -13.69 -41.26
CA SER A 150 -24.26 -14.52 -41.78
C SER A 150 -23.46 -15.20 -40.64
N SER A 151 -23.62 -16.53 -40.61
CA SER A 151 -22.57 -17.54 -40.41
C SER A 151 -21.41 -17.28 -39.42
N GLY A 152 -21.37 -18.07 -38.33
CA GLY A 152 -20.08 -18.53 -37.80
C GLY A 152 -20.02 -19.00 -36.34
N GLY A 153 -20.64 -18.28 -35.39
CA GLY A 153 -20.33 -18.49 -33.96
C GLY A 153 -21.34 -19.33 -33.15
N GLY A 154 -22.64 -19.04 -33.25
CA GLY A 154 -23.65 -19.64 -32.37
C GLY A 154 -23.95 -21.11 -32.67
N LYS A 155 -23.82 -21.52 -33.94
CA LYS A 155 -24.03 -22.92 -34.36
C LYS A 155 -23.02 -23.85 -33.70
N MET A 156 -21.76 -23.44 -33.56
CA MET A 156 -20.72 -24.27 -32.96
C MET A 156 -20.94 -24.49 -31.46
N LEU A 157 -21.40 -23.47 -30.73
CA LEU A 157 -21.75 -23.64 -29.31
C LEU A 157 -22.95 -24.59 -29.12
N LYS A 158 -23.94 -24.49 -30.01
CA LYS A 158 -25.13 -25.36 -29.99
C LYS A 158 -24.76 -26.80 -30.37
N VAL A 159 -23.84 -26.99 -31.32
CA VAL A 159 -23.25 -28.30 -31.65
C VAL A 159 -22.47 -28.86 -30.47
N LEU A 160 -21.63 -28.07 -29.78
CA LEU A 160 -20.94 -28.52 -28.56
C LEU A 160 -21.93 -28.92 -27.46
N SER A 161 -22.99 -28.14 -27.25
CA SER A 161 -24.01 -28.46 -26.25
C SER A 161 -24.76 -29.76 -26.59
N LEU A 162 -25.12 -29.96 -27.87
CA LEU A 162 -25.75 -31.20 -28.34
C LEU A 162 -24.83 -32.41 -28.22
N MET A 163 -23.53 -32.26 -28.54
CA MET A 163 -22.54 -33.33 -28.36
C MET A 163 -22.33 -33.66 -26.88
N ASN A 164 -22.26 -32.65 -26.01
CA ASN A 164 -22.10 -32.86 -24.57
C ASN A 164 -23.33 -33.55 -23.97
N GLU A 165 -24.53 -33.15 -24.40
CA GLU A 165 -25.78 -33.77 -23.97
C GLU A 165 -25.94 -35.19 -24.53
N SER A 166 -25.52 -35.43 -25.79
CA SER A 166 -25.47 -36.76 -26.39
C SER A 166 -24.50 -37.69 -25.66
N ASN A 167 -23.29 -37.22 -25.36
CA ASN A 167 -22.29 -37.97 -24.59
C ASN A 167 -22.78 -38.28 -23.18
N LYS A 168 -23.49 -37.34 -22.54
CA LYS A 168 -24.10 -37.56 -21.23
C LYS A 168 -25.15 -38.68 -21.28
N ARG A 169 -26.03 -38.67 -22.28
CA ARG A 169 -27.03 -39.73 -22.49
C ARG A 169 -26.40 -41.09 -22.80
N GLU A 170 -25.32 -41.12 -23.58
CA GLU A 170 -24.59 -42.36 -23.88
C GLU A 170 -23.94 -42.95 -22.62
N LEU A 171 -23.33 -42.12 -21.78
CA LEU A 171 -22.75 -42.54 -20.49
C LEU A 171 -23.82 -43.07 -19.53
N GLU A 172 -24.98 -42.41 -19.46
CA GLU A 172 -26.11 -42.87 -18.66
C GLU A 172 -26.64 -44.22 -19.15
N LEU A 173 -26.74 -44.41 -20.47
CA LEU A 173 -27.15 -45.69 -21.06
C LEU A 173 -26.15 -46.81 -20.74
N ARG A 174 -24.83 -46.55 -20.85
CA ARG A 174 -23.79 -47.53 -20.49
C ARG A 174 -23.82 -47.89 -19.01
N ARG A 175 -24.04 -46.90 -18.14
CA ARG A 175 -24.21 -47.14 -16.69
C ARG A 175 -25.42 -48.03 -16.42
N LEU A 176 -26.56 -47.74 -17.07
CA LEU A 176 -27.78 -48.54 -16.95
C LEU A 176 -27.59 -49.98 -17.44
N MET A 177 -26.88 -50.17 -18.56
CA MET A 177 -26.54 -51.51 -19.06
C MET A 177 -25.71 -52.30 -18.05
N LEU A 178 -24.66 -51.68 -17.49
CA LEU A 178 -23.83 -52.33 -16.46
C LEU A 178 -24.61 -52.62 -15.18
N GLU A 179 -25.47 -51.71 -14.75
CA GLU A 179 -26.28 -51.89 -13.54
C GLU A 179 -27.27 -53.04 -13.72
N LYS A 180 -27.91 -53.13 -14.89
CA LYS A 180 -28.77 -54.27 -15.25
C LYS A 180 -27.99 -55.58 -15.34
N GLU A 181 -26.80 -55.59 -15.94
CA GLU A 181 -25.94 -56.78 -15.99
C GLU A 181 -25.54 -57.25 -14.59
N MET A 182 -25.19 -56.32 -13.70
CA MET A 182 -24.90 -56.63 -12.31
C MET A 182 -26.14 -57.19 -11.59
N GLU A 183 -27.31 -56.60 -11.82
CA GLU A 183 -28.57 -57.07 -11.24
C GLU A 183 -28.93 -58.49 -11.75
N ASP A 184 -28.79 -58.75 -13.05
CA ASP A 184 -29.01 -60.07 -13.64
C ASP A 184 -28.04 -61.10 -13.05
N ARG A 185 -26.75 -60.76 -12.90
CA ARG A 185 -25.77 -61.63 -12.20
C ARG A 185 -26.11 -61.86 -10.73
N THR A 186 -26.72 -60.89 -10.05
CA THR A 186 -27.20 -61.10 -8.67
C THR A 186 -28.44 -61.98 -8.62
N LYS A 187 -29.33 -61.87 -9.62
CA LYS A 187 -30.49 -62.75 -9.77
C LYS A 187 -30.07 -64.19 -10.11
N ASP A 188 -29.10 -64.36 -10.99
CA ASP A 188 -28.55 -65.68 -11.36
C ASP A 188 -27.89 -66.38 -10.17
N ARG A 189 -27.18 -65.61 -9.32
CA ARG A 189 -26.63 -66.09 -8.03
C ARG A 189 -27.71 -66.41 -7.00
N ALA A 190 -28.84 -65.72 -7.03
CA ALA A 190 -29.98 -66.02 -6.17
C ALA A 190 -30.83 -67.21 -6.66
N THR A 191 -30.72 -67.57 -7.96
CA THR A 191 -31.64 -68.51 -8.64
C THR A 191 -30.97 -69.82 -9.07
N SER A 192 -29.71 -70.09 -8.69
CA SER A 192 -29.06 -71.38 -9.00
C SER A 192 -29.25 -72.40 -7.86
N PRO A 193 -30.24 -73.31 -7.92
CA PRO A 193 -30.11 -74.60 -7.25
C PRO A 193 -29.05 -75.42 -7.99
N ASN A 194 -28.17 -76.06 -7.22
CA ASN A 194 -27.34 -77.17 -7.71
C ASN A 194 -28.23 -78.16 -8.47
N VAL A 195 -27.79 -78.64 -9.65
CA VAL A 195 -27.77 -80.08 -10.01
C VAL A 195 -27.28 -80.28 -11.46
N THR A 196 -26.56 -81.39 -11.56
CA THR A 196 -25.78 -82.06 -12.62
C THR A 196 -26.46 -82.27 -13.97
N VAL A 197 -25.64 -82.34 -15.04
CA VAL A 197 -26.04 -82.82 -16.38
C VAL A 197 -25.11 -83.97 -16.79
N ASP A 198 -25.68 -85.18 -16.87
CA ASP A 198 -25.14 -86.32 -17.62
C ASP A 198 -25.25 -86.03 -19.13
N ILE A 199 -24.18 -86.28 -19.89
CA ILE A 199 -24.14 -86.10 -21.35
C ILE A 199 -23.96 -87.48 -21.99
N ASP A 200 -25.01 -87.98 -22.64
CA ASP A 200 -24.93 -89.10 -23.59
C ASP A 200 -24.61 -88.56 -25.00
N TYR A 201 -23.52 -89.05 -25.60
CA TYR A 201 -23.11 -88.76 -26.98
C TYR A 201 -23.61 -89.89 -27.90
N PRO A 202 -24.30 -89.59 -29.02
CA PRO A 202 -24.76 -90.62 -29.94
C PRO A 202 -23.63 -91.12 -30.85
N SER A 203 -23.64 -92.45 -31.01
CA SER A 203 -22.76 -93.26 -31.80
C SER A 203 -22.97 -93.14 -33.33
N ASP A 204 -21.98 -93.67 -34.04
CA ASP A 204 -22.07 -94.36 -35.34
C ASP A 204 -21.65 -93.59 -36.60
N CYS A 205 -20.41 -93.82 -37.04
CA CYS A 205 -20.05 -94.83 -38.06
C CYS A 205 -18.66 -94.50 -38.64
N LEU A 206 -17.63 -95.32 -38.36
CA LEU A 206 -17.20 -96.47 -39.18
C LEU A 206 -16.68 -96.03 -40.56
N VAL A 207 -15.39 -96.17 -40.88
CA VAL A 207 -14.77 -97.31 -41.63
C VAL A 207 -13.85 -96.65 -42.70
N ASN A 208 -12.65 -97.09 -43.09
CA ASN A 208 -11.83 -98.27 -42.84
C ASN A 208 -10.41 -98.01 -43.42
N LYS A 209 -9.44 -98.79 -42.92
CA LYS A 209 -8.29 -99.39 -43.62
C LYS A 209 -7.21 -98.48 -44.24
N LEU A 210 -6.02 -98.55 -43.66
CA LEU A 210 -4.91 -99.37 -44.18
C LEU A 210 -3.95 -99.76 -43.05
#